data_AF-A0A2N9G846-F1
#
_entry.id   AF-A0A2N9G846-F1
#
_cell.length_a   1.000
_cell.length_b   1.000
_cell.length_c   1.000
_cell.angle_alpha   90.00
_cell.angle_beta   90.00
_cell.angle_gamma   90.00
#
_symmetry.space_group_name_H-M   'P 1'
#
loop_
_entity.id
_entity.type
_entity.pdbx_description
1 polymer ?
#
loop_
_entity_poly.entity_id
_entity_poly.type
_entity_poly.pdbx_seq_one_letter_code
_entity_poly.pdbx_strand_id
1 'polypeptide(L)'
;MWKGVVVAYIVVALCYFPVALIGYYVFGNNVEDDILISLEKPTWLIVAANLFVVIHVIGSYQIYAMPVFDMIETVLVRKLHFRPTITLRFISRNIYVAFTMFVAITFPFFGGLLGFFGGFAFAPTTYFLPCIMWLAIYKPKKFSLSWCTNWICIILGLLLMILSPIGGLRNIILQAKTYTNSCNNYNNPRQPNPDWDHTIRFATHIIHTHFVHQIRSHQTPHNRIQRIKGRGQETVHFLRQRHVVPPCLCQRPRVLARARRLREYKQSEYGARAVVDEETASDEDKERGEVVADEEEVAWEESDVVEEVHEEVGNAEVEDCVLGFGVSRGETAVLMIDEKLAKQKAIDDWLTVTSSRNAKWWYSAFHNVTAMVGAGVLGLPYALSELGWGPGVAILVLSWIITLYTLWQMVEMHEMVPGKRFDRYHELGQHAFGEKLGLYIVVPQQLIVEVGVNIVYMVTGGTSLKKVHDDESTSI
;
A
#
# COMPACT_ATOMS: atom_id res chain seq x y z
N MET A 1 13.70 1.05 -12.96
CA MET A 1 12.78 0.08 -12.32
C MET A 1 12.53 -1.20 -13.14
N TRP A 2 12.41 -1.11 -14.47
CA TRP A 2 12.06 -2.21 -15.38
C TRP A 2 12.87 -3.51 -15.24
N LYS A 3 14.21 -3.43 -15.14
CA LYS A 3 15.08 -4.62 -14.97
C LYS A 3 14.66 -5.50 -13.77
N GLY A 4 14.27 -4.87 -12.65
CA GLY A 4 13.82 -5.59 -11.45
C GLY A 4 12.48 -6.29 -11.64
N VAL A 5 11.54 -5.66 -12.36
CA VAL A 5 10.23 -6.24 -12.68
C VAL A 5 10.38 -7.45 -13.60
N VAL A 6 11.19 -7.35 -14.65
CA VAL A 6 11.42 -8.47 -15.59
C VAL A 6 12.02 -9.68 -14.88
N VAL A 7 13.06 -9.46 -14.07
CA VAL A 7 13.69 -10.54 -13.29
C VAL A 7 12.69 -11.18 -12.32
N ALA A 8 11.92 -10.37 -11.59
CA ALA A 8 10.90 -10.88 -10.69
C ALA A 8 9.85 -11.74 -11.41
N TYR A 9 9.39 -11.30 -12.59
CA TYR A 9 8.35 -12.00 -13.34
C TYR A 9 8.80 -13.35 -13.92
N ILE A 10 10.08 -13.43 -14.32
CA ILE A 10 10.69 -14.69 -14.74
C ILE A 10 10.75 -15.67 -13.57
N VAL A 11 11.14 -15.20 -12.38
CA VAL A 11 11.16 -16.03 -11.16
C VAL A 11 9.76 -16.53 -10.80
N VAL A 12 8.75 -15.65 -10.86
CA VAL A 12 7.34 -16.04 -10.63
C VAL A 12 6.91 -17.13 -11.61
N ALA A 13 7.23 -17.00 -12.91
CA ALA A 13 6.93 -18.03 -13.90
C ALA A 13 7.58 -19.37 -13.58
N LEU A 14 8.85 -19.36 -13.16
CA LEU A 14 9.60 -20.54 -12.74
C LEU A 14 9.02 -21.18 -11.47
N CYS A 15 8.34 -20.44 -10.62
CA CYS A 15 7.62 -20.99 -9.46
C CYS A 15 6.23 -21.53 -9.86
N TYR A 16 5.47 -20.76 -10.65
CA TYR A 16 4.05 -21.02 -10.88
C TYR A 16 3.82 -22.14 -11.89
N PHE A 17 4.56 -22.16 -13.00
CA PHE A 17 4.37 -23.15 -14.06
C PHE A 17 4.68 -24.57 -13.56
N PRO A 18 5.82 -24.84 -12.89
CA PRO A 18 6.08 -26.19 -12.40
C PRO A 18 5.07 -26.64 -11.35
N VAL A 19 4.68 -25.79 -10.40
CA VAL A 19 3.67 -26.15 -9.39
C VAL A 19 2.35 -26.52 -10.06
N ALA A 20 1.89 -25.69 -11.00
CA ALA A 20 0.65 -25.89 -11.73
C ALA A 20 0.68 -27.19 -12.57
N LEU A 21 1.70 -27.36 -13.42
CA LEU A 21 1.79 -28.46 -14.38
C LEU A 21 2.11 -29.80 -13.70
N ILE A 22 3.10 -29.83 -12.80
CA ILE A 22 3.50 -31.06 -12.10
C ILE A 22 2.44 -31.44 -11.08
N GLY A 23 1.87 -30.46 -10.37
CA GLY A 23 0.77 -30.71 -9.43
C GLY A 23 -0.42 -31.37 -10.13
N TYR A 24 -0.86 -30.84 -11.27
CA TYR A 24 -1.95 -31.43 -12.02
C TYR A 24 -1.56 -32.80 -12.65
N TYR A 25 -0.32 -32.96 -13.11
CA TYR A 25 0.17 -34.24 -13.63
C TYR A 25 0.10 -35.37 -12.59
N VAL A 26 0.44 -35.08 -11.34
CA VAL A 26 0.50 -36.08 -10.27
C VAL A 26 -0.88 -36.39 -9.70
N PHE A 27 -1.67 -35.35 -9.39
CA PHE A 27 -2.96 -35.52 -8.68
C PHE A 27 -4.16 -35.66 -9.62
N GLY A 28 -4.03 -35.26 -10.88
CA GLY A 28 -5.12 -35.29 -11.85
C GLY A 28 -6.34 -34.53 -11.35
N ASN A 29 -7.51 -35.16 -11.45
CA ASN A 29 -8.79 -34.55 -11.05
C ASN A 29 -9.10 -34.70 -9.55
N ASN A 30 -8.21 -35.31 -8.77
CA ASN A 30 -8.38 -35.49 -7.32
C ASN A 30 -7.63 -34.42 -6.50
N VAL A 31 -7.09 -33.40 -7.16
CA VAL A 31 -6.42 -32.30 -6.47
C VAL A 31 -7.44 -31.43 -5.74
N GLU A 32 -7.11 -31.03 -4.52
CA GLU A 32 -7.92 -30.15 -3.69
C GLU A 32 -7.63 -28.68 -4.04
N ASP A 33 -8.53 -27.77 -3.63
CA ASP A 33 -8.39 -26.31 -3.83
C ASP A 33 -7.02 -25.77 -3.34
N ASP A 34 -6.44 -26.40 -2.32
CA ASP A 34 -5.08 -26.18 -1.84
C ASP A 34 -4.28 -27.49 -2.01
N ILE A 35 -3.28 -27.48 -2.89
CA ILE A 35 -2.45 -28.66 -3.18
C ILE A 35 -1.76 -29.24 -1.94
N LEU A 36 -1.49 -28.46 -0.89
CA LEU A 36 -0.87 -28.97 0.33
C LEU A 36 -1.79 -29.93 1.09
N ILE A 37 -3.10 -29.82 0.89
CA ILE A 37 -4.09 -30.72 1.48
C ILE A 37 -4.09 -32.07 0.74
N SER A 38 -3.79 -32.08 -0.55
CA SER A 38 -3.70 -33.31 -1.37
C SER A 38 -2.45 -34.15 -1.09
N LEU A 39 -1.46 -33.63 -0.37
CA LEU A 39 -0.23 -34.37 -0.06
C LEU A 39 -0.48 -35.37 1.08
N GLU A 40 -0.16 -36.65 0.85
CA GLU A 40 -0.31 -37.70 1.88
C GLU A 40 1.01 -38.20 2.48
N LYS A 41 2.09 -38.28 1.68
CA LYS A 41 3.40 -38.83 2.13
C LYS A 41 4.59 -38.18 1.40
N PRO A 42 5.78 -38.10 2.01
CA PRO A 42 6.09 -38.39 3.42
C PRO A 42 5.76 -37.21 4.36
N THR A 43 5.32 -37.50 5.59
CA THR A 43 4.79 -36.52 6.56
C THR A 43 5.75 -35.39 6.90
N TRP A 44 7.05 -35.67 7.11
CA TRP A 44 8.03 -34.64 7.45
C TRP A 44 8.15 -33.54 6.39
N LEU A 45 7.98 -33.91 5.11
CA LEU A 45 8.07 -32.97 3.99
C LEU A 45 6.82 -32.08 3.92
N ILE A 46 5.65 -32.65 4.23
CA ILE A 46 4.37 -31.93 4.30
C ILE A 46 4.40 -30.91 5.45
N VAL A 47 4.89 -31.31 6.62
CA VAL A 47 5.07 -30.42 7.76
C VAL A 47 6.04 -29.29 7.42
N ALA A 48 7.19 -29.59 6.81
CA ALA A 48 8.15 -28.58 6.38
C ALA A 48 7.56 -27.60 5.35
N ALA A 49 6.81 -28.10 4.36
CA ALA A 49 6.15 -27.27 3.35
C ALA A 49 5.12 -26.32 3.98
N ASN A 50 4.27 -26.83 4.88
CA ASN A 50 3.30 -26.01 5.60
C ASN A 50 3.95 -24.96 6.51
N LEU A 51 5.06 -25.30 7.19
CA LEU A 51 5.82 -24.32 7.99
C LEU A 51 6.42 -23.21 7.11
N PHE A 52 6.95 -23.54 5.94
CA PHE A 52 7.44 -22.52 5.00
C PHE A 52 6.33 -21.62 4.48
N VAL A 53 5.14 -22.17 4.19
CA VAL A 53 3.98 -21.37 3.83
C VAL A 53 3.60 -20.42 4.97
N VAL A 54 3.57 -20.87 6.22
CA VAL A 54 3.28 -19.99 7.37
C VAL A 54 4.28 -18.83 7.46
N ILE A 55 5.58 -19.12 7.37
CA ILE A 55 6.64 -18.09 7.42
C ILE A 55 6.47 -17.09 6.27
N HIS A 56 6.25 -17.59 5.06
CA HIS A 56 6.03 -16.77 3.87
C HIS A 56 4.80 -15.87 4.03
N VAL A 57 3.66 -16.43 4.42
CA VAL A 57 2.39 -15.73 4.54
C VAL A 57 2.43 -14.64 5.63
N ILE A 58 3.16 -14.85 6.73
CA ILE A 58 3.38 -13.81 7.75
C ILE A 58 4.11 -12.59 7.14
N GLY A 59 5.16 -12.84 6.35
CA GLY A 59 5.91 -11.78 5.67
C GLY A 59 5.08 -11.07 4.60
N SER A 60 4.39 -11.83 3.75
CA SER A 60 3.56 -11.30 2.68
C SER A 60 2.37 -10.50 3.22
N TYR A 61 1.74 -10.94 4.31
CA TYR A 61 0.66 -10.18 4.98
C TYR A 61 1.14 -8.77 5.36
N GLN A 62 2.37 -8.61 5.85
CA GLN A 62 2.88 -7.28 6.17
C GLN A 62 3.02 -6.40 4.92
N ILE A 63 3.45 -6.95 3.79
CA ILE A 63 3.59 -6.19 2.53
C ILE A 63 2.23 -5.65 2.08
N TYR A 64 1.18 -6.49 2.09
CA TYR A 64 -0.17 -6.10 1.69
C TYR A 64 -0.92 -5.26 2.73
N ALA A 65 -0.60 -5.41 4.03
CA ALA A 65 -1.21 -4.59 5.07
C ALA A 65 -0.67 -3.15 5.12
N MET A 66 0.57 -2.91 4.69
CA MET A 66 1.21 -1.58 4.76
C MET A 66 0.44 -0.46 4.04
N PRO A 67 -0.02 -0.62 2.77
CA PRO A 67 -0.82 0.40 2.10
C PRO A 67 -2.14 0.70 2.81
N VAL A 68 -2.77 -0.34 3.39
CA VAL A 68 -4.03 -0.18 4.13
C VAL A 68 -3.80 0.57 5.44
N PHE A 69 -2.71 0.24 6.16
CA PHE A 69 -2.30 0.98 7.36
C PHE A 69 -2.01 2.44 7.04
N ASP A 70 -1.25 2.71 5.98
CA ASP A 70 -0.94 4.07 5.54
C ASP A 70 -2.21 4.86 5.25
N MET A 71 -3.20 4.26 4.58
CA MET A 71 -4.44 4.95 4.29
C MET A 71 -5.33 5.16 5.52
N ILE A 72 -5.46 4.18 6.41
CA ILE A 72 -6.20 4.34 7.66
C ILE A 72 -5.55 5.43 8.52
N GLU A 73 -4.22 5.40 8.67
CA GLU A 73 -3.45 6.39 9.41
C GLU A 73 -3.59 7.79 8.78
N THR A 74 -3.54 7.88 7.45
CA THR A 74 -3.74 9.14 6.71
C THR A 74 -5.14 9.71 6.94
N VAL A 75 -6.19 8.89 6.89
CA VAL A 75 -7.56 9.35 7.16
C VAL A 75 -7.71 9.81 8.63
N LEU A 76 -7.14 9.06 9.58
CA LEU A 76 -7.19 9.41 10.99
C LEU A 76 -6.46 10.73 11.28
N VAL A 77 -5.27 10.93 10.72
CA VAL A 77 -4.43 12.11 10.99
C VAL A 77 -4.85 13.31 10.17
N ARG A 78 -5.04 13.17 8.86
CA ARG A 78 -5.32 14.32 7.97
C ARG A 78 -6.80 14.71 7.94
N LYS A 79 -7.72 13.74 7.95
CA LYS A 79 -9.16 14.02 7.82
C LYS A 79 -9.85 14.16 9.18
N LEU A 80 -9.54 13.26 10.11
CA LEU A 80 -10.11 13.25 11.46
C LEU A 80 -9.27 14.02 12.49
N HIS A 81 -8.15 14.63 12.07
CA HIS A 81 -7.30 15.52 12.87
C HIS A 81 -6.78 14.88 14.18
N PHE A 82 -6.60 13.56 14.21
CA PHE A 82 -5.96 12.89 15.33
C PHE A 82 -4.46 13.18 15.38
N ARG A 83 -3.89 13.25 16.60
CA ARG A 83 -2.46 13.46 16.77
C ARG A 83 -1.68 12.20 16.36
N PRO A 84 -0.62 12.31 15.54
CA PRO A 84 0.21 11.18 15.14
C PRO A 84 0.96 10.65 16.37
N THR A 85 0.46 9.55 16.94
CA THR A 85 1.01 8.91 18.13
C THR A 85 1.24 7.43 17.89
N ILE A 86 2.19 6.83 18.62
CA ILE A 86 2.46 5.38 18.55
C ILE A 86 1.21 4.59 18.97
N THR A 87 0.45 5.09 19.94
CA THR A 87 -0.80 4.47 20.39
C THR A 87 -1.85 4.43 19.28
N LEU A 88 -1.98 5.51 18.49
CA LEU A 88 -2.90 5.54 17.35
C LEU A 88 -2.54 4.45 16.32
N ARG A 89 -1.25 4.31 15.97
CA ARG A 89 -0.77 3.24 15.08
C ARG A 89 -1.04 1.85 15.63
N PHE A 90 -0.75 1.65 16.91
CA PHE A 90 -0.96 0.35 17.54
C PHE A 90 -2.45 -0.04 17.50
N ILE A 91 -3.34 0.89 17.89
CA ILE A 91 -4.78 0.62 17.91
C ILE A 91 -5.33 0.41 16.49
N SER A 92 -5.02 1.29 15.54
CA SER A 92 -5.55 1.19 14.17
C SER A 92 -5.12 -0.11 13.48
N ARG A 93 -3.86 -0.50 13.63
CA ARG A 93 -3.32 -1.73 13.03
C ARG A 93 -3.90 -2.99 13.68
N ASN A 94 -4.03 -3.02 15.00
CA ASN A 94 -4.63 -4.18 15.69
C ASN A 94 -6.12 -4.33 15.38
N ILE A 95 -6.87 -3.23 15.27
CA ILE A 95 -8.27 -3.27 14.84
C ILE A 95 -8.40 -3.87 13.44
N TYR A 96 -7.53 -3.45 12.51
CA TYR A 96 -7.50 -3.99 11.16
C TYR A 96 -7.17 -5.50 11.13
N VAL A 97 -6.14 -5.92 11.86
CA VAL A 97 -5.75 -7.33 11.96
C VAL A 97 -6.88 -8.15 12.58
N ALA A 98 -7.51 -7.66 13.65
CA ALA A 98 -8.64 -8.33 14.28
C ALA A 98 -9.85 -8.44 13.33
N PHE A 99 -10.11 -7.41 12.52
CA PHE A 99 -11.15 -7.44 11.50
C PHE A 99 -10.88 -8.50 10.43
N THR A 100 -9.69 -8.50 9.83
CA THR A 100 -9.34 -9.50 8.79
C THR A 100 -9.35 -10.93 9.35
N MET A 101 -8.88 -11.11 10.59
CA MET A 101 -8.96 -12.39 11.31
C MET A 101 -10.41 -12.84 11.54
N PHE A 102 -11.29 -11.94 11.99
CA PHE A 102 -12.71 -12.26 12.19
C PHE A 102 -13.36 -12.74 10.89
N VAL A 103 -13.09 -12.07 9.77
CA VAL A 103 -13.61 -12.48 8.46
C VAL A 103 -13.04 -13.83 8.02
N ALA A 104 -11.72 -14.05 8.21
CA ALA A 104 -11.07 -15.31 7.87
C ALA A 104 -11.62 -16.52 8.65
N ILE A 105 -11.90 -16.33 9.96
CA ILE A 105 -12.53 -17.37 10.80
C ILE A 105 -13.98 -17.63 10.36
N THR A 106 -14.69 -16.61 9.90
CA THR A 106 -16.09 -16.74 9.46
C THR A 106 -16.22 -17.46 8.11
N PHE A 107 -15.28 -17.24 7.19
CA PHE A 107 -15.30 -17.80 5.84
C PHE A 107 -13.98 -18.52 5.49
N PRO A 108 -13.69 -19.70 6.07
CA PRO A 108 -12.41 -20.40 5.87
C PRO A 108 -12.37 -21.21 4.55
N PHE A 109 -12.80 -20.61 3.43
CA PHE A 109 -12.96 -21.27 2.13
C PHE A 109 -11.91 -20.78 1.12
N PHE A 110 -10.75 -21.42 1.09
CA PHE A 110 -9.59 -20.95 0.31
C PHE A 110 -9.91 -20.73 -1.18
N GLY A 111 -10.36 -21.77 -1.90
CA GLY A 111 -10.64 -21.68 -3.34
C GLY A 111 -11.79 -20.71 -3.66
N GLY A 112 -12.81 -20.66 -2.81
CA GLY A 112 -13.93 -19.74 -2.93
C GLY A 112 -13.53 -18.26 -2.77
N LEU A 113 -12.73 -17.95 -1.74
CA LEU A 113 -12.22 -16.59 -1.51
C LEU A 113 -11.23 -16.15 -2.60
N LEU A 114 -10.33 -17.04 -3.00
CA LEU A 114 -9.36 -16.79 -4.08
C LEU A 114 -10.08 -16.51 -5.39
N GLY A 115 -11.08 -17.31 -5.76
CA GLY A 115 -11.91 -17.06 -6.94
C GLY A 115 -12.69 -15.75 -6.84
N PHE A 116 -13.31 -15.47 -5.69
CA PHE A 116 -14.10 -14.25 -5.51
C PHE A 116 -13.25 -12.98 -5.60
N PHE A 117 -12.21 -12.85 -4.78
CA PHE A 117 -11.33 -11.68 -4.78
C PHE A 117 -10.44 -11.63 -6.03
N GLY A 118 -10.04 -12.77 -6.60
CA GLY A 118 -9.30 -12.84 -7.87
C GLY A 118 -10.07 -12.19 -9.02
N GLY A 119 -11.36 -12.52 -9.16
CA GLY A 119 -12.22 -11.89 -10.15
C GLY A 119 -12.59 -10.45 -9.83
N PHE A 120 -13.16 -10.23 -8.65
CA PHE A 120 -13.76 -8.94 -8.29
C PHE A 120 -12.70 -7.87 -8.02
N ALA A 121 -11.57 -8.25 -7.41
CA ALA A 121 -10.54 -7.33 -6.93
C ALA A 121 -9.31 -7.27 -7.88
N PHE A 122 -8.75 -8.42 -8.22
CA PHE A 122 -7.51 -8.49 -8.99
C PHE A 122 -7.70 -8.28 -10.50
N ALA A 123 -8.79 -8.77 -11.09
CA ALA A 123 -9.01 -8.60 -12.53
C ALA A 123 -9.04 -7.11 -12.92
N PRO A 124 -9.72 -6.22 -12.17
CA PRO A 124 -9.67 -4.79 -12.46
C PRO A 124 -8.30 -4.15 -12.37
N THR A 125 -7.57 -4.38 -11.28
CA THR A 125 -6.25 -3.76 -11.04
C THR A 125 -5.16 -4.28 -11.95
N THR A 126 -5.31 -5.51 -12.44
CA THR A 126 -4.27 -6.19 -13.23
C THR A 126 -4.54 -6.14 -14.72
N TYR A 127 -5.80 -6.31 -15.15
CA TYR A 127 -6.14 -6.48 -16.57
C TYR A 127 -6.70 -5.24 -17.24
N PHE A 128 -7.59 -4.49 -16.57
CA PHE A 128 -8.28 -3.39 -17.26
C PHE A 128 -7.87 -2.00 -16.80
N LEU A 129 -7.64 -1.74 -15.50
CA LEU A 129 -7.33 -0.39 -15.03
C LEU A 129 -6.03 0.15 -15.64
N PRO A 130 -4.91 -0.59 -15.67
CA PRO A 130 -3.69 -0.14 -16.35
C PRO A 130 -3.92 0.15 -17.84
N CYS A 131 -4.69 -0.70 -18.53
CA CYS A 131 -4.97 -0.52 -19.95
C CYS A 131 -5.85 0.71 -20.23
N ILE A 132 -6.85 1.00 -19.39
CA ILE A 132 -7.69 2.20 -19.53
C ILE A 132 -6.85 3.45 -19.26
N MET A 133 -6.04 3.45 -18.20
CA MET A 133 -5.14 4.56 -17.86
C MET A 133 -4.15 4.83 -19.00
N TRP A 134 -3.54 3.77 -19.55
CA TRP A 134 -2.64 3.86 -20.69
C TRP A 134 -3.32 4.46 -21.93
N LEU A 135 -4.54 4.02 -22.24
CA LEU A 135 -5.33 4.56 -23.36
C LEU A 135 -5.70 6.03 -23.15
N ALA A 136 -5.99 6.44 -21.91
CA ALA A 136 -6.35 7.81 -21.55
C ALA A 136 -5.15 8.77 -21.66
N ILE A 137 -3.96 8.32 -21.24
CA ILE A 137 -2.73 9.11 -21.23
C ILE A 137 -2.10 9.18 -22.64
N TYR A 138 -1.72 8.05 -23.22
CA TYR A 138 -0.90 8.01 -24.45
C TYR A 138 -1.72 8.12 -25.75
N LYS A 139 -3.04 7.89 -25.71
CA LYS A 139 -3.97 8.04 -26.84
C LYS A 139 -3.43 7.45 -28.17
N PRO A 140 -3.12 6.14 -28.23
CA PRO A 140 -2.53 5.52 -29.42
C PRO A 140 -3.48 5.58 -30.63
N LYS A 141 -2.92 5.53 -31.85
CA LYS A 141 -3.71 5.51 -33.09
C LYS A 141 -4.74 4.38 -33.06
N LYS A 142 -5.98 4.69 -33.46
CA LYS A 142 -7.08 3.72 -33.56
C LYS A 142 -6.65 2.56 -34.46
N PHE A 143 -6.96 1.33 -34.05
CA PHE A 143 -6.55 0.08 -34.70
C PHE A 143 -5.04 -0.22 -34.76
N SER A 144 -4.21 0.50 -34.00
CA SER A 144 -2.83 0.06 -33.74
C SER A 144 -2.82 -1.24 -32.92
N LEU A 145 -1.75 -2.03 -33.00
CA LEU A 145 -1.57 -3.26 -32.21
C LEU A 145 -1.78 -2.99 -30.72
N SER A 146 -1.15 -1.95 -30.16
CA SER A 146 -1.32 -1.56 -28.75
C SER A 146 -2.76 -1.18 -28.42
N TRP A 147 -3.49 -0.56 -29.36
CA TRP A 147 -4.90 -0.20 -29.16
C TRP A 147 -5.78 -1.46 -29.10
N CYS A 148 -5.57 -2.41 -30.01
CA CYS A 148 -6.31 -3.67 -30.02
C CYS A 148 -6.01 -4.52 -28.78
N THR A 149 -4.74 -4.69 -28.41
CA THR A 149 -4.33 -5.46 -27.23
C THR A 149 -4.94 -4.91 -25.95
N ASN A 150 -4.95 -3.58 -25.78
CA ASN A 150 -5.57 -2.95 -24.60
C ASN A 150 -7.08 -3.23 -24.52
N TRP A 151 -7.80 -3.15 -25.63
CA TRP A 151 -9.23 -3.46 -25.66
C TRP A 151 -9.52 -4.94 -25.37
N ILE A 152 -8.70 -5.85 -25.88
CA ILE A 152 -8.81 -7.29 -25.56
C ILE A 152 -8.61 -7.52 -24.06
N CYS A 153 -7.60 -6.89 -23.45
CA CYS A 153 -7.35 -7.00 -22.01
C CYS A 153 -8.52 -6.44 -21.17
N ILE A 154 -9.12 -5.32 -21.61
CA ILE A 154 -10.30 -4.74 -20.96
C ILE A 154 -11.49 -5.70 -21.02
N ILE A 155 -11.81 -6.22 -22.21
CA ILE A 155 -12.95 -7.15 -22.38
C ILE A 155 -12.73 -8.42 -21.56
N LEU A 156 -11.53 -9.01 -21.64
CA LEU A 156 -11.17 -10.20 -20.87
C LEU A 156 -11.23 -9.94 -19.35
N GLY A 157 -10.70 -8.81 -18.89
CA GLY A 157 -10.75 -8.40 -17.49
C GLY A 157 -12.18 -8.20 -16.99
N LEU A 158 -13.07 -7.60 -17.78
CA LEU A 158 -14.49 -7.45 -17.45
C LEU A 158 -15.21 -8.80 -17.40
N LEU A 159 -14.92 -9.71 -18.32
CA LEU A 159 -15.46 -11.07 -18.29
C LEU A 159 -15.02 -11.80 -17.01
N LEU A 160 -13.74 -11.70 -16.64
CA LEU A 160 -13.23 -12.27 -15.38
C LEU A 160 -13.90 -11.66 -14.16
N MET A 161 -14.08 -10.33 -14.14
CA MET A 161 -14.74 -9.62 -13.04
C MET A 161 -16.19 -10.05 -12.81
N ILE A 162 -16.88 -10.53 -13.86
CA ILE A 162 -18.26 -11.03 -13.74
C ILE A 162 -18.27 -12.53 -13.43
N LEU A 163 -17.56 -13.34 -14.22
CA LEU A 163 -17.65 -14.80 -14.15
C LEU A 163 -16.98 -15.38 -12.90
N SER A 164 -15.82 -14.85 -12.52
CA SER A 164 -15.02 -15.41 -11.43
C SER A 164 -15.66 -15.20 -10.06
N PRO A 165 -16.27 -14.04 -9.72
CA PRO A 165 -17.02 -13.90 -8.47
C PRO A 165 -18.26 -14.76 -8.39
N ILE A 166 -18.96 -14.99 -9.51
CA ILE A 166 -20.09 -15.94 -9.56
C ILE A 166 -19.62 -17.36 -9.23
N GLY A 167 -18.49 -17.78 -9.81
CA GLY A 167 -17.86 -19.06 -9.52
C GLY A 167 -17.40 -19.18 -8.06
N GLY A 168 -16.71 -18.17 -7.54
CA GLY A 168 -16.25 -18.11 -6.16
C GLY A 168 -17.40 -18.15 -5.15
N LEU A 169 -18.45 -17.35 -5.36
CA LEU A 169 -19.67 -17.38 -4.53
C LEU A 169 -20.38 -18.73 -4.59
N ARG A 170 -20.48 -19.35 -5.78
CA ARG A 170 -21.03 -20.70 -5.91
C ARG A 170 -20.22 -21.70 -5.08
N ASN A 171 -18.89 -21.64 -5.15
CA ASN A 171 -18.02 -22.54 -4.38
C ASN A 171 -18.21 -22.32 -2.86
N ILE A 172 -18.22 -21.07 -2.40
CA ILE A 172 -18.48 -20.72 -0.99
C ILE A 172 -19.84 -21.28 -0.53
N ILE A 173 -20.91 -21.13 -1.32
CA ILE A 173 -22.25 -21.62 -0.97
C ILE A 173 -22.26 -23.16 -0.86
N LEU A 174 -21.58 -23.86 -1.77
CA LEU A 174 -21.50 -25.32 -1.75
C LEU A 174 -20.71 -25.81 -0.54
N GLN A 175 -19.53 -25.22 -0.27
CA GLN A 175 -18.69 -25.56 0.88
C GLN A 175 -19.38 -25.23 2.21
N ALA A 176 -20.11 -24.11 2.31
CA ALA A 176 -20.86 -23.72 3.50
C ALA A 176 -22.02 -24.69 3.83
N LYS A 177 -22.71 -25.22 2.81
CA LYS A 177 -23.74 -26.25 3.00
C LYS A 177 -23.14 -27.54 3.58
N THR A 178 -22.04 -28.00 3.02
CA THR A 178 -21.33 -29.20 3.51
C THR A 178 -20.78 -29.01 4.92
N TYR A 179 -20.22 -27.83 5.21
CA TYR A 179 -19.73 -27.47 6.53
C TYR A 179 -20.85 -27.50 7.58
N THR A 180 -21.99 -26.87 7.29
CA THR A 180 -23.16 -26.85 8.18
C THR A 180 -23.72 -28.25 8.42
N ASN A 181 -23.82 -29.08 7.39
CA ASN A 181 -24.29 -30.45 7.50
C ASN A 181 -23.34 -31.31 8.36
N SER A 182 -22.03 -31.10 8.23
CA SER A 182 -21.03 -31.77 9.06
C SER A 182 -21.17 -31.37 10.52
N CYS A 183 -21.27 -30.07 10.83
CA CYS A 183 -21.51 -29.58 12.21
C CYS A 183 -22.82 -30.13 12.80
N ASN A 184 -23.89 -30.21 12.00
CA ASN A 184 -25.16 -30.79 12.43
C ASN A 184 -25.05 -32.29 12.73
N ASN A 185 -24.24 -33.03 11.96
CA ASN A 185 -23.96 -34.44 12.22
C ASN A 185 -23.04 -34.64 13.45
N TYR A 186 -22.10 -33.72 13.72
CA TYR A 186 -21.28 -33.73 14.94
C TYR A 186 -22.10 -33.54 16.22
N ASN A 187 -23.21 -32.78 16.16
CA ASN A 187 -24.14 -32.62 17.28
C ASN A 187 -25.03 -33.87 17.52
N ASN A 188 -24.82 -34.97 16.79
CA ASN A 188 -25.50 -36.24 17.03
C ASN A 188 -24.81 -37.00 18.18
N PRO A 189 -25.49 -37.32 19.29
CA PRO A 189 -24.88 -37.91 20.51
C PRO A 189 -24.31 -39.34 20.35
N ARG A 190 -24.18 -39.86 19.12
CA ARG A 190 -23.70 -41.21 18.82
C ARG A 190 -22.27 -41.27 18.25
N GLN A 191 -21.60 -40.14 18.03
CA GLN A 191 -20.20 -40.12 17.55
C GLN A 191 -19.24 -39.54 18.61
N PRO A 192 -18.03 -40.09 18.77
CA PRO A 192 -17.02 -39.54 19.67
C PRO A 192 -16.49 -38.21 19.13
N ASN A 193 -16.56 -37.14 19.94
CA ASN A 193 -16.09 -35.80 19.59
C ASN A 193 -14.55 -35.76 19.47
N PRO A 194 -13.97 -35.25 18.36
CA PRO A 194 -12.64 -34.67 18.35
C PRO A 194 -12.69 -33.22 18.86
N ASP A 195 -11.60 -32.84 19.53
CA ASP A 195 -11.53 -31.80 20.56
C ASP A 195 -11.38 -30.36 20.02
N TRP A 196 -12.36 -29.89 19.25
CA TRP A 196 -12.37 -28.52 18.67
C TRP A 196 -12.50 -27.40 19.71
N ASP A 197 -12.94 -27.72 20.92
CA ASP A 197 -13.11 -26.76 22.01
C ASP A 197 -11.74 -26.25 22.50
N HIS A 198 -10.68 -27.05 22.39
CA HIS A 198 -9.33 -26.66 22.79
C HIS A 198 -8.68 -25.65 21.84
N THR A 199 -8.87 -25.76 20.51
CA THR A 199 -8.27 -24.84 19.53
C THR A 199 -8.91 -23.45 19.59
N ILE A 200 -10.24 -23.38 19.75
CA ILE A 200 -10.97 -22.12 19.92
C ILE A 200 -10.64 -21.49 21.28
N ARG A 201 -10.55 -22.30 22.35
CA ARG A 201 -10.12 -21.80 23.67
C ARG A 201 -8.66 -21.35 23.67
N PHE A 202 -7.76 -22.02 22.94
CA PHE A 202 -6.36 -21.63 22.82
C PHE A 202 -6.21 -20.32 22.04
N ALA A 203 -6.90 -20.16 20.91
CA ALA A 203 -6.93 -18.90 20.15
C ALA A 203 -7.51 -17.74 20.99
N THR A 204 -8.62 -18.01 21.71
CA THR A 204 -9.24 -17.04 22.62
C THR A 204 -8.33 -16.72 23.81
N HIS A 205 -7.57 -17.69 24.31
CA HIS A 205 -6.64 -17.51 25.42
C HIS A 205 -5.39 -16.74 25.00
N ILE A 206 -4.85 -16.93 23.78
CA ILE A 206 -3.75 -16.13 23.22
C ILE A 206 -4.18 -14.67 23.05
N ILE A 207 -5.38 -14.44 22.49
CA ILE A 207 -5.93 -13.08 22.33
C ILE A 207 -6.13 -12.43 23.71
N HIS A 208 -6.67 -13.16 24.67
CA HIS A 208 -6.93 -12.64 26.01
C HIS A 208 -5.64 -12.44 26.83
N THR A 209 -4.64 -13.31 26.73
CA THR A 209 -3.38 -13.19 27.48
C THR A 209 -2.49 -12.09 26.92
N HIS A 210 -2.42 -11.89 25.61
CA HIS A 210 -1.70 -10.74 25.04
C HIS A 210 -2.42 -9.40 25.30
N PHE A 211 -3.75 -9.37 25.24
CA PHE A 211 -4.53 -8.15 25.49
C PHE A 211 -4.52 -7.73 26.97
N VAL A 212 -4.60 -8.68 27.91
CA VAL A 212 -4.60 -8.40 29.35
C VAL A 212 -3.19 -8.12 29.88
N HIS A 213 -2.14 -8.78 29.35
CA HIS A 213 -0.76 -8.53 29.80
C HIS A 213 -0.24 -7.15 29.33
N GLN A 214 -0.78 -6.59 28.25
CA GLN A 214 -0.36 -5.27 27.75
C GLN A 214 -1.04 -4.11 28.50
N ILE A 215 -2.33 -4.24 28.86
CA ILE A 215 -3.04 -3.24 29.68
C ILE A 215 -2.44 -3.13 31.10
N ARG A 216 -1.94 -4.25 31.65
CA ARG A 216 -1.35 -4.26 33.00
C ARG A 216 0.05 -3.63 33.09
N SER A 217 0.72 -3.41 31.95
CA SER A 217 2.05 -2.76 31.91
C SER A 217 2.01 -1.23 31.87
N HIS A 218 0.82 -0.62 31.79
CA HIS A 218 0.64 0.83 31.71
C HIS A 218 -0.29 1.42 32.79
N GLN A 219 -0.14 0.94 34.04
CA GLN A 219 -0.55 1.69 35.23
C GLN A 219 0.68 2.06 36.07
N THR A 220 1.21 3.26 35.76
CA THR A 220 2.00 4.26 36.53
C THR A 220 2.77 3.86 37.83
N PRO A 221 3.85 4.61 38.15
CA PRO A 221 3.61 5.83 38.94
C PRO A 221 4.26 7.09 38.38
N HIS A 222 3.46 8.15 38.38
CA HIS A 222 3.87 9.53 38.58
C HIS A 222 5.06 9.64 39.55
N ASN A 223 6.17 10.28 39.11
CA ASN A 223 7.03 11.19 39.89
C ASN A 223 8.44 11.30 39.30
N ARG A 224 8.60 12.08 38.23
CA ARG A 224 9.84 12.83 37.97
C ARG A 224 9.59 13.85 36.87
N ILE A 225 9.39 15.11 37.27
CA ILE A 225 9.69 16.40 36.59
C ILE A 225 8.86 17.47 37.35
N GLN A 226 9.23 17.68 38.62
CA GLN A 226 8.96 18.89 39.39
C GLN A 226 10.26 19.30 40.10
N ARG A 227 11.29 19.59 39.29
CA ARG A 227 12.48 20.39 39.59
C ARG A 227 12.92 20.81 38.19
N ILE A 228 12.49 21.94 37.66
CA ILE A 228 13.15 23.24 37.80
C ILE A 228 12.05 24.32 37.72
N LYS A 229 11.51 24.74 38.87
CA LYS A 229 10.86 26.04 39.06
C LYS A 229 11.62 26.71 40.20
N GLY A 230 12.42 27.72 39.89
CA GLY A 230 13.17 28.45 40.91
C GLY A 230 14.43 29.13 40.38
N ARG A 231 14.26 30.25 39.68
CA ARG A 231 15.18 31.41 39.49
C ARG A 231 14.76 32.15 38.23
N GLY A 232 14.40 33.42 38.19
CA GLY A 232 14.17 34.42 39.22
C GLY A 232 13.26 35.49 38.61
N GLN A 233 12.41 36.08 39.45
CA GLN A 233 11.80 37.38 39.19
C GLN A 233 12.86 38.46 39.34
N GLU A 234 12.80 39.50 38.50
CA GLU A 234 13.08 40.92 38.80
C GLU A 234 12.60 41.73 37.54
N THR A 235 11.48 42.48 37.61
CA THR A 235 11.37 43.96 37.80
C THR A 235 11.94 44.79 36.62
N VAL A 236 11.41 45.92 36.10
CA VAL A 236 10.43 46.94 36.53
C VAL A 236 10.20 47.98 35.38
N HIS A 237 8.96 48.48 35.24
CA HIS A 237 8.48 49.84 34.86
C HIS A 237 8.65 50.56 33.49
N PHE A 238 7.48 51.04 33.01
CA PHE A 238 7.05 52.40 32.57
C PHE A 238 7.89 53.29 31.64
N LEU A 239 7.25 53.79 30.55
CA LEU A 239 6.95 55.22 30.23
C LEU A 239 6.44 55.32 28.77
N ARG A 240 5.20 55.76 28.51
CA ARG A 240 4.73 57.12 28.18
C ARG A 240 4.88 57.53 26.70
N GLN A 241 3.72 57.88 26.11
CA GLN A 241 3.46 58.42 24.77
C GLN A 241 4.41 59.55 24.32
N ARG A 242 4.73 59.60 23.01
CA ARG A 242 4.73 60.82 22.18
C ARG A 242 4.46 60.50 20.69
N HIS A 243 3.62 61.33 20.08
CA HIS A 243 3.38 61.46 18.64
C HIS A 243 4.60 62.00 17.89
N VAL A 244 4.87 61.47 16.68
CA VAL A 244 5.47 62.18 15.53
C VAL A 244 4.90 61.59 14.22
N VAL A 245 4.46 62.46 13.31
CA VAL A 245 3.94 62.24 11.93
C VAL A 245 5.12 62.37 10.92
N PRO A 246 5.10 61.77 9.71
CA PRO A 246 6.28 61.14 9.08
C PRO A 246 7.09 62.07 8.15
N PRO A 247 8.19 61.56 7.56
CA PRO A 247 8.25 61.55 6.10
C PRO A 247 8.77 60.22 5.50
N CYS A 248 7.97 59.73 4.55
CA CYS A 248 8.28 59.19 3.23
C CYS A 248 9.57 58.38 2.94
N LEU A 249 9.35 57.29 2.19
CA LEU A 249 10.21 56.76 1.11
C LEU A 249 11.61 56.25 1.50
N CYS A 250 11.72 55.03 2.08
CA CYS A 250 12.95 54.22 1.98
C CYS A 250 12.81 52.81 2.60
N GLN A 251 11.98 51.89 2.08
CA GLN A 251 12.04 50.47 2.49
C GLN A 251 11.93 49.44 1.36
N ARG A 252 12.10 49.84 0.09
CA ARG A 252 12.24 48.89 -1.03
C ARG A 252 13.49 47.97 -1.01
N PRO A 253 14.66 48.28 -0.41
CA PRO A 253 15.84 47.43 -0.57
C PRO A 253 15.86 46.14 0.27
N ARG A 254 15.20 46.11 1.44
CA ARG A 254 15.38 45.02 2.42
C ARG A 254 14.48 43.81 2.20
N VAL A 255 13.27 44.03 1.70
CA VAL A 255 12.32 42.96 1.33
C VAL A 255 12.80 42.24 0.06
N LEU A 256 13.26 43.01 -0.94
CA LEU A 256 13.88 42.45 -2.15
C LEU A 256 15.19 41.70 -1.87
N ALA A 257 16.03 42.18 -0.96
CA ALA A 257 17.25 41.46 -0.55
C ALA A 257 16.97 40.15 0.23
N ARG A 258 15.81 40.03 0.90
CA ARG A 258 15.43 38.82 1.65
C ARG A 258 14.67 37.81 0.78
N ALA A 259 13.88 38.28 -0.19
CA ALA A 259 13.38 37.46 -1.28
C ALA A 259 14.52 36.92 -2.17
N ARG A 260 15.57 37.74 -2.40
CA ARG A 260 16.79 37.29 -3.08
C ARG A 260 17.54 36.22 -2.27
N ARG A 261 17.61 36.35 -0.94
CA ARG A 261 18.16 35.29 -0.07
C ARG A 261 17.31 34.02 0.02
N LEU A 262 15.99 34.13 -0.09
CA LEU A 262 15.10 32.95 -0.19
C LEU A 262 15.23 32.26 -1.55
N ARG A 263 15.41 33.02 -2.64
CA ARG A 263 15.84 32.48 -3.94
C ARG A 263 17.21 31.83 -3.84
N GLU A 264 18.21 32.50 -3.29
CA GLU A 264 19.59 31.97 -3.13
C GLU A 264 19.64 30.74 -2.20
N TYR A 265 18.82 30.69 -1.16
CA TYR A 265 18.70 29.53 -0.26
C TYR A 265 18.06 28.33 -0.96
N LYS A 266 16.90 28.53 -1.63
CA LYS A 266 16.28 27.47 -2.46
C LYS A 266 17.24 27.02 -3.57
N GLN A 267 17.91 27.95 -4.25
CA GLN A 267 18.87 27.67 -5.32
C GLN A 267 20.16 26.99 -4.80
N SER A 268 20.55 27.20 -3.54
CA SER A 268 21.63 26.45 -2.88
C SER A 268 21.22 25.05 -2.42
N GLU A 269 19.95 24.84 -2.03
CA GLU A 269 19.39 23.51 -1.72
C GLU A 269 19.23 22.69 -3.01
N TYR A 270 18.83 23.32 -4.13
CA TYR A 270 18.81 22.71 -5.46
C TYR A 270 20.21 22.46 -6.03
N GLY A 271 21.16 23.38 -5.81
CA GLY A 271 22.56 23.17 -6.16
C GLY A 271 23.21 22.04 -5.36
N ALA A 272 22.89 21.91 -4.07
CA ALA A 272 23.35 20.78 -3.25
C ALA A 272 22.68 19.45 -3.66
N ARG A 273 21.42 19.47 -4.12
CA ARG A 273 20.72 18.28 -4.64
C ARG A 273 21.27 17.84 -5.99
N ALA A 274 21.56 18.77 -6.89
CA ALA A 274 22.21 18.51 -8.18
C ALA A 274 23.68 18.04 -8.03
N VAL A 275 24.42 18.58 -7.06
CA VAL A 275 25.80 18.14 -6.76
C VAL A 275 25.82 16.74 -6.14
N VAL A 276 24.83 16.39 -5.32
CA VAL A 276 24.69 15.02 -4.78
C VAL A 276 24.31 14.02 -5.88
N ASP A 277 23.51 14.42 -6.86
CA ASP A 277 23.15 13.58 -8.02
C ASP A 277 24.34 13.37 -8.99
N GLU A 278 25.25 14.35 -9.13
CA GLU A 278 26.47 14.24 -9.96
C GLU A 278 27.59 13.41 -9.29
N GLU A 279 27.69 13.47 -7.95
CA GLU A 279 28.69 12.74 -7.15
C GLU A 279 28.31 11.26 -6.93
N THR A 280 27.04 10.89 -7.17
CA THR A 280 26.51 9.50 -7.01
C THR A 280 26.20 8.77 -8.33
N ALA A 281 26.38 9.42 -9.48
CA ALA A 281 26.23 8.81 -10.79
C ALA A 281 27.33 7.77 -11.08
N SER A 282 26.94 6.59 -11.60
CA SER A 282 27.90 5.55 -11.99
C SER A 282 28.66 5.97 -13.26
N ASP A 283 29.89 5.47 -13.45
CA ASP A 283 30.74 5.85 -14.59
C ASP A 283 30.08 5.60 -15.97
N GLU A 284 29.06 4.72 -16.05
CA GLU A 284 28.25 4.48 -17.26
C GLU A 284 27.21 5.59 -17.54
N ASP A 285 26.72 6.29 -16.50
CA ASP A 285 25.72 7.36 -16.64
C ASP A 285 26.34 8.67 -17.16
N LYS A 286 27.66 8.86 -16.91
CA LYS A 286 28.43 10.03 -17.37
C LYS A 286 28.75 9.99 -18.87
N GLU A 287 28.76 8.82 -19.50
CA GLU A 287 28.99 8.68 -20.95
C GLU A 287 27.76 9.00 -21.82
N ARG A 288 26.55 9.04 -21.24
CA ARG A 288 25.28 9.15 -22.00
C ARG A 288 24.70 10.56 -22.11
N GLY A 289 25.23 11.55 -21.37
CA GLY A 289 24.87 12.96 -21.55
C GLY A 289 23.41 13.33 -21.16
N GLU A 290 22.78 12.57 -20.26
CA GLU A 290 21.39 12.77 -19.81
C GLU A 290 21.29 13.54 -18.49
N VAL A 291 21.91 14.73 -18.40
CA VAL A 291 21.64 15.68 -17.31
C VAL A 291 21.07 16.95 -17.91
N VAL A 292 19.74 16.98 -18.03
CA VAL A 292 18.97 18.18 -18.39
C VAL A 292 18.15 18.56 -17.17
N ALA A 293 18.59 19.61 -16.49
CA ALA A 293 17.85 20.25 -15.42
C ALA A 293 17.14 21.47 -16.02
N ASP A 294 15.81 21.41 -16.19
CA ASP A 294 15.06 22.54 -16.76
C ASP A 294 13.79 22.87 -15.95
N GLU A 295 13.95 23.92 -15.14
CA GLU A 295 13.11 25.08 -14.78
C GLU A 295 11.56 25.03 -14.69
N GLU A 296 10.84 24.05 -15.24
CA GLU A 296 9.38 24.17 -15.46
C GLU A 296 8.50 23.66 -14.29
N GLU A 297 9.07 22.93 -13.33
CA GLU A 297 8.36 22.42 -12.14
C GLU A 297 8.10 23.52 -11.08
N VAL A 298 8.79 24.67 -11.20
CA VAL A 298 8.61 25.83 -10.29
C VAL A 298 7.24 26.49 -10.49
N ALA A 299 6.64 26.40 -11.69
CA ALA A 299 5.44 27.17 -12.03
C ALA A 299 4.13 26.62 -11.43
N TRP A 300 4.05 25.31 -11.16
CA TRP A 300 2.80 24.66 -10.68
C TRP A 300 2.69 24.63 -9.15
N GLU A 301 3.81 24.50 -8.43
CA GLU A 301 3.85 24.77 -6.98
C GLU A 301 3.91 26.27 -6.69
N GLU A 302 4.43 27.11 -7.62
CA GLU A 302 4.17 28.56 -7.55
C GLU A 302 2.68 28.82 -7.69
N SER A 303 1.94 28.34 -8.69
CA SER A 303 0.55 28.80 -8.90
C SER A 303 -0.39 28.55 -7.72
N ASP A 304 -0.39 27.36 -7.11
CA ASP A 304 -1.36 27.03 -6.05
C ASP A 304 -0.99 27.70 -4.72
N VAL A 305 0.32 27.81 -4.42
CA VAL A 305 0.81 28.53 -3.24
C VAL A 305 0.73 30.04 -3.47
N VAL A 306 0.97 30.54 -4.68
CA VAL A 306 0.88 31.96 -5.05
C VAL A 306 -0.57 32.39 -5.17
N GLU A 307 -1.54 31.53 -5.51
CA GLU A 307 -2.97 31.85 -5.52
C GLU A 307 -3.52 31.88 -4.09
N GLU A 308 -3.16 30.92 -3.23
CA GLU A 308 -3.52 30.92 -1.79
C GLU A 308 -2.78 32.05 -1.04
N VAL A 309 -1.53 32.36 -1.41
CA VAL A 309 -0.77 33.52 -0.92
C VAL A 309 -1.27 34.82 -1.53
N HIS A 310 -1.75 34.89 -2.78
CA HIS A 310 -2.36 36.10 -3.34
C HIS A 310 -3.74 36.37 -2.74
N GLU A 311 -4.48 35.34 -2.33
CA GLU A 311 -5.77 35.47 -1.66
C GLU A 311 -5.58 35.87 -0.18
N GLU A 312 -4.57 35.32 0.52
CA GLU A 312 -4.17 35.75 1.88
C GLU A 312 -3.45 37.11 1.90
N VAL A 313 -2.54 37.39 0.95
CA VAL A 313 -1.84 38.68 0.80
C VAL A 313 -2.77 39.75 0.25
N GLY A 314 -3.70 39.41 -0.64
CA GLY A 314 -4.74 40.32 -1.13
C GLY A 314 -5.71 40.74 -0.02
N ASN A 315 -6.11 39.82 0.85
CA ASN A 315 -6.88 40.16 2.06
C ASN A 315 -6.04 40.94 3.09
N ALA A 316 -4.74 40.65 3.20
CA ALA A 316 -3.84 41.39 4.08
C ALA A 316 -3.52 42.81 3.58
N GLU A 317 -3.40 43.03 2.26
CA GLU A 317 -3.18 44.36 1.66
C GLU A 317 -4.41 45.26 1.75
N VAL A 318 -5.62 44.68 1.66
CA VAL A 318 -6.88 45.42 1.85
C VAL A 318 -7.06 45.84 3.32
N GLU A 319 -6.59 45.05 4.29
CA GLU A 319 -6.56 45.44 5.71
C GLU A 319 -5.39 46.37 6.08
N ASP A 320 -4.21 46.21 5.47
CA ASP A 320 -3.03 47.06 5.75
C ASP A 320 -3.22 48.49 5.24
N CYS A 321 -4.04 48.69 4.21
CA CYS A 321 -4.53 50.02 3.80
C CYS A 321 -5.40 50.71 4.86
N VAL A 322 -5.98 49.96 5.81
CA VAL A 322 -6.88 50.47 6.86
C VAL A 322 -6.16 50.65 8.20
N LEU A 323 -5.06 49.93 8.48
CA LEU A 323 -4.50 49.85 9.84
C LEU A 323 -3.03 50.25 10.05
N GLY A 324 -2.24 50.55 9.01
CA GLY A 324 -0.97 51.30 9.19
C GLY A 324 0.06 50.69 10.15
N PHE A 325 0.22 49.37 10.19
CA PHE A 325 1.23 48.65 10.99
C PHE A 325 2.06 47.68 10.11
N GLY A 326 2.75 48.20 9.10
CA GLY A 326 3.63 47.40 8.24
C GLY A 326 4.99 47.15 8.90
N VAL A 327 5.26 45.91 9.35
CA VAL A 327 6.58 45.22 9.37
C VAL A 327 6.50 43.89 10.18
N SER A 328 5.58 43.71 11.14
CA SER A 328 5.52 42.46 11.94
C SER A 328 4.68 41.32 11.30
N ARG A 329 3.67 41.66 10.50
CA ARG A 329 2.67 40.68 10.02
C ARG A 329 3.22 39.76 8.92
N GLY A 330 4.08 40.27 8.04
CA GLY A 330 4.73 39.50 6.96
C GLY A 330 5.77 38.47 7.45
N GLU A 331 6.56 38.80 8.47
CA GLU A 331 7.46 37.82 9.11
C GLU A 331 6.67 36.72 9.83
N THR A 332 5.51 37.06 10.39
CA THR A 332 4.61 36.10 11.04
C THR A 332 3.96 35.16 10.02
N ALA A 333 3.57 35.66 8.84
CA ALA A 333 3.01 34.84 7.76
C ALA A 333 4.04 33.84 7.20
N VAL A 334 5.28 34.28 6.95
CA VAL A 334 6.36 33.38 6.47
C VAL A 334 6.71 32.31 7.51
N LEU A 335 6.82 32.69 8.80
CA LEU A 335 7.04 31.71 9.87
C LEU A 335 5.89 30.72 10.01
N MET A 336 4.64 31.16 9.77
CA MET A 336 3.49 30.26 9.74
C MET A 336 3.53 29.30 8.55
N ILE A 337 3.96 29.74 7.37
CA ILE A 337 4.15 28.88 6.19
C ILE A 337 5.29 27.88 6.44
N ASP A 338 6.43 28.32 6.96
CA ASP A 338 7.56 27.44 7.30
C ASP A 338 7.16 26.42 8.37
N GLU A 339 6.38 26.82 9.38
CA GLU A 339 5.87 25.91 10.40
C GLU A 339 4.84 24.92 9.83
N LYS A 340 3.95 25.36 8.94
CA LYS A 340 3.00 24.49 8.22
C LYS A 340 3.75 23.48 7.34
N LEU A 341 4.77 23.93 6.59
CA LEU A 341 5.60 23.09 5.73
C LEU A 341 6.42 22.08 6.55
N ALA A 342 7.01 22.51 7.66
CA ALA A 342 7.76 21.64 8.56
C ALA A 342 6.85 20.59 9.23
N LYS A 343 5.63 20.98 9.63
CA LYS A 343 4.61 20.04 10.12
C LYS A 343 4.20 19.05 9.03
N GLN A 344 4.00 19.53 7.80
CA GLN A 344 3.62 18.69 6.67
C GLN A 344 4.73 17.68 6.35
N LYS A 345 5.98 18.13 6.25
CA LYS A 345 7.17 17.27 6.09
C LYS A 345 7.30 16.25 7.23
N ALA A 346 7.08 16.65 8.48
CA ALA A 346 7.11 15.72 9.61
C ALA A 346 6.00 14.66 9.54
N ILE A 347 4.83 15.00 9.00
CA ILE A 347 3.75 14.04 8.74
C ILE A 347 4.14 13.09 7.59
N ASP A 348 4.72 13.62 6.52
CA ASP A 348 5.13 12.85 5.34
C ASP A 348 6.31 11.91 5.65
N ASP A 349 7.26 12.34 6.48
CA ASP A 349 8.34 11.50 7.02
C ASP A 349 7.82 10.44 8.00
N TRP A 350 6.74 10.76 8.72
CA TRP A 350 6.11 9.82 9.63
C TRP A 350 5.39 8.70 8.86
N LEU A 351 4.70 9.02 7.75
CA LEU A 351 4.03 8.06 6.88
C LEU A 351 5.04 7.20 6.11
N THR A 352 4.88 5.88 6.17
CA THR A 352 5.91 4.93 5.71
C THR A 352 6.10 4.89 4.20
N VAL A 353 5.07 5.24 3.43
CA VAL A 353 5.09 5.16 1.95
C VAL A 353 5.69 6.41 1.32
N THR A 354 5.58 7.58 1.97
CA THR A 354 6.06 8.87 1.45
C THR A 354 7.53 9.16 1.76
N SER A 355 8.18 8.37 2.62
CA SER A 355 9.61 8.56 2.92
C SER A 355 10.48 8.17 1.72
N SER A 356 11.23 9.13 1.15
CA SER A 356 12.20 8.83 0.07
C SER A 356 13.31 7.91 0.59
N ARG A 357 13.58 6.81 -0.13
CA ARG A 357 14.65 5.86 0.21
C ARG A 357 15.38 5.43 -1.05
N ASN A 358 16.71 5.52 -1.04
CA ASN A 358 17.55 4.98 -2.10
C ASN A 358 17.61 3.44 -1.99
N ALA A 359 16.98 2.74 -2.93
CA ALA A 359 16.97 1.27 -3.00
C ALA A 359 17.53 0.78 -4.33
N LYS A 360 18.42 -0.21 -4.28
CA LYS A 360 18.98 -0.86 -5.48
C LYS A 360 17.89 -1.65 -6.23
N TRP A 361 18.05 -1.81 -7.54
CA TRP A 361 17.06 -2.48 -8.41
C TRP A 361 16.70 -3.92 -7.97
N TRP A 362 17.64 -4.63 -7.35
CA TRP A 362 17.42 -6.00 -6.88
C TRP A 362 16.55 -6.08 -5.61
N TYR A 363 16.52 -5.02 -4.78
CA TYR A 363 15.57 -4.94 -3.65
C TYR A 363 14.13 -4.88 -4.19
N SER A 364 13.91 -4.07 -5.24
CA SER A 364 12.62 -4.00 -5.92
C SER A 364 12.23 -5.36 -6.52
N ALA A 365 13.17 -6.08 -7.13
CA ALA A 365 12.92 -7.43 -7.62
C ALA A 365 12.51 -8.40 -6.50
N PHE A 366 13.22 -8.40 -5.38
CA PHE A 366 12.90 -9.27 -4.23
C PHE A 366 11.52 -8.98 -3.62
N HIS A 367 11.18 -7.69 -3.44
CA HIS A 367 9.86 -7.30 -2.95
C HIS A 367 8.75 -7.66 -3.95
N ASN A 368 8.99 -7.48 -5.25
CA ASN A 368 8.03 -7.87 -6.29
C ASN A 368 7.82 -9.38 -6.32
N VAL A 369 8.88 -10.19 -6.24
CA VAL A 369 8.74 -11.66 -6.15
C VAL A 369 7.94 -12.04 -4.93
N THR A 370 8.26 -11.48 -3.76
CA THR A 370 7.56 -11.80 -2.50
C THR A 370 6.09 -11.39 -2.53
N ALA A 371 5.77 -10.25 -3.16
CA ALA A 371 4.39 -9.81 -3.33
C ALA A 371 3.63 -10.70 -4.32
N MET A 372 4.25 -11.03 -5.47
CA MET A 372 3.58 -11.76 -6.54
C MET A 372 3.43 -13.25 -6.25
N VAL A 373 4.45 -13.90 -5.69
CA VAL A 373 4.39 -15.29 -5.22
C VAL A 373 3.58 -15.29 -3.94
N GLY A 374 2.29 -15.63 -4.05
CA GLY A 374 1.39 -15.66 -2.91
C GLY A 374 0.67 -17.00 -2.79
N ALA A 375 -0.26 -17.08 -1.84
CA ALA A 375 -1.12 -18.24 -1.62
C ALA A 375 -1.84 -18.72 -2.90
N GLY A 376 -2.06 -17.83 -3.87
CA GLY A 376 -2.67 -18.17 -5.16
C GLY A 376 -2.01 -19.32 -5.92
N VAL A 377 -0.71 -19.54 -5.73
CA VAL A 377 0.03 -20.64 -6.37
C VAL A 377 -0.49 -22.03 -5.97
N LEU A 378 -1.01 -22.15 -4.74
CA LEU A 378 -1.46 -23.42 -4.17
C LEU A 378 -2.72 -23.97 -4.85
N GLY A 379 -3.53 -23.09 -5.45
CA GLY A 379 -4.75 -23.45 -6.18
C GLY A 379 -4.59 -23.58 -7.69
N LEU A 380 -3.40 -23.30 -8.25
CA LEU A 380 -3.17 -23.42 -9.70
C LEU A 380 -3.37 -24.84 -10.24
N PRO A 381 -2.91 -25.91 -9.56
CA PRO A 381 -3.15 -27.28 -9.99
C PRO A 381 -4.64 -27.63 -10.07
N TYR A 382 -5.43 -27.14 -9.10
CA TYR A 382 -6.89 -27.28 -9.07
C TYR A 382 -7.56 -26.53 -10.22
N ALA A 383 -7.11 -25.32 -10.53
CA ALA A 383 -7.62 -24.61 -11.71
C ALA A 383 -7.33 -25.36 -13.03
N LEU A 384 -6.20 -26.07 -13.12
CA LEU A 384 -5.87 -26.93 -14.25
C LEU A 384 -6.73 -28.21 -14.30
N SER A 385 -7.13 -28.78 -13.17
CA SER A 385 -8.05 -29.93 -13.17
C SER A 385 -9.45 -29.59 -13.66
N GLU A 386 -9.91 -28.37 -13.39
CA GLU A 386 -11.21 -27.88 -13.89
C GLU A 386 -11.19 -27.54 -15.39
N LEU A 387 -10.06 -27.02 -15.90
CA LEU A 387 -9.92 -26.60 -17.31
C LEU A 387 -9.37 -27.70 -18.23
N GLY A 388 -8.70 -28.70 -17.66
CA GLY A 388 -7.92 -29.69 -18.37
C GLY A 388 -6.61 -29.13 -18.97
N TRP A 389 -5.80 -30.02 -19.54
CA TRP A 389 -4.45 -29.69 -20.04
C TRP A 389 -4.42 -28.58 -21.10
N GLY A 390 -5.14 -28.74 -22.21
CA GLY A 390 -5.07 -27.80 -23.33
C GLY A 390 -5.54 -26.38 -22.94
N PRO A 391 -6.82 -26.21 -22.55
CA PRO A 391 -7.34 -24.92 -22.13
C PRO A 391 -6.63 -24.33 -20.91
N GLY A 392 -6.28 -25.17 -19.92
CA GLY A 392 -5.60 -24.73 -18.70
C GLY A 392 -4.20 -24.17 -18.96
N VAL A 393 -3.37 -24.88 -19.73
CA VAL A 393 -2.03 -24.39 -20.11
C VAL A 393 -2.13 -23.14 -20.97
N ALA A 394 -3.06 -23.11 -21.93
CA ALA A 394 -3.25 -21.95 -22.81
C ALA A 394 -3.63 -20.69 -22.01
N ILE A 395 -4.58 -20.80 -21.07
CA ILE A 395 -5.00 -19.69 -20.22
C ILE A 395 -3.87 -19.29 -19.27
N LEU A 396 -3.11 -20.23 -18.71
CA LEU A 396 -1.97 -19.93 -17.85
C LEU A 396 -0.89 -19.11 -18.57
N VAL A 397 -0.51 -19.52 -19.79
CA VAL A 397 0.45 -18.79 -20.64
C VAL A 397 -0.10 -17.43 -21.06
N LEU A 398 -1.36 -17.38 -21.50
CA LEU A 398 -2.01 -16.14 -21.93
C LEU A 398 -2.09 -15.13 -20.78
N SER A 399 -2.52 -15.57 -19.60
CA SER A 399 -2.55 -14.78 -18.36
C SER A 399 -1.16 -14.22 -18.05
N TRP A 400 -0.12 -15.04 -18.11
CA TRP A 400 1.26 -14.61 -17.88
C TRP A 400 1.74 -13.54 -18.88
N ILE A 401 1.42 -13.68 -20.17
CA ILE A 401 1.78 -12.67 -21.20
C ILE A 401 1.03 -11.36 -20.96
N ILE A 402 -0.29 -11.43 -20.69
CA ILE A 402 -1.11 -10.22 -20.48
C ILE A 402 -0.62 -9.45 -19.25
N THR A 403 -0.38 -10.16 -18.16
CA THR A 403 0.09 -9.55 -16.91
C THR A 403 1.49 -8.95 -17.03
N LEU A 404 2.40 -9.57 -17.79
CA LEU A 404 3.70 -8.95 -18.11
C LEU A 404 3.52 -7.67 -18.95
N TYR A 405 2.58 -7.68 -19.90
CA TYR A 405 2.24 -6.51 -20.72
C TYR A 405 1.66 -5.37 -19.87
N THR A 406 0.72 -5.64 -18.96
CA THR A 406 0.14 -4.59 -18.10
C THR A 406 1.14 -4.07 -17.08
N LEU A 407 2.04 -4.93 -16.57
CA LEU A 407 3.17 -4.49 -15.75
C LEU A 407 4.12 -3.56 -16.49
N TRP A 408 4.41 -3.84 -17.76
CA TRP A 408 5.19 -2.92 -18.60
C TRP A 408 4.53 -1.55 -18.70
N GLN A 409 3.21 -1.51 -18.96
CA GLN A 409 2.45 -0.25 -19.01
C GLN A 409 2.53 0.52 -17.69
N MET A 410 2.42 -0.19 -16.57
CA MET A 410 2.50 0.39 -15.23
C MET A 410 3.87 1.02 -14.94
N VAL A 411 4.95 0.33 -15.30
CA VAL A 411 6.32 0.83 -15.10
C VAL A 411 6.57 2.08 -15.92
N GLU A 412 6.11 2.10 -17.18
CA GLU A 412 6.27 3.25 -18.06
C GLU A 412 5.44 4.45 -17.58
N MET A 413 4.17 4.24 -17.19
CA MET A 413 3.31 5.31 -16.67
C MET A 413 3.81 5.90 -15.35
N HIS A 414 4.51 5.10 -14.55
CA HIS A 414 5.02 5.53 -13.25
C HIS A 414 6.15 6.57 -13.36
N GLU A 415 6.90 6.60 -14.47
CA GLU A 415 7.98 7.58 -14.75
C GLU A 415 7.67 8.45 -15.98
N MET A 416 6.38 8.60 -16.35
CA MET A 416 6.01 9.30 -17.60
C MET A 416 6.29 10.80 -17.59
N VAL A 417 6.37 11.42 -16.41
CA VAL A 417 6.69 12.85 -16.25
C VAL A 417 8.14 12.94 -15.77
N PRO A 418 9.05 13.56 -16.53
CA PRO A 418 10.41 13.80 -16.07
C PRO A 418 10.42 14.53 -14.72
N GLY A 419 11.14 14.00 -13.73
CA GLY A 419 11.22 14.58 -12.38
C GLY A 419 10.14 14.11 -11.39
N LYS A 420 8.97 13.65 -11.85
CA LYS A 420 7.88 13.19 -10.98
C LYS A 420 7.60 11.69 -11.10
N ARG A 421 7.86 10.99 -10.00
CA ARG A 421 7.58 9.56 -9.84
C ARG A 421 6.21 9.35 -9.21
N PHE A 422 5.31 8.63 -9.90
CA PHE A 422 3.99 8.31 -9.35
C PHE A 422 4.07 7.06 -8.45
N ASP A 423 4.45 7.24 -7.19
CA ASP A 423 4.66 6.14 -6.24
C ASP A 423 3.35 5.44 -5.82
N ARG A 424 2.22 6.16 -5.86
CA ARG A 424 0.92 5.60 -5.45
C ARG A 424 0.03 5.32 -6.66
N TYR A 425 -0.59 4.14 -6.67
CA TYR A 425 -1.47 3.73 -7.77
C TYR A 425 -2.66 4.69 -7.95
N HIS A 426 -3.22 5.22 -6.85
CA HIS A 426 -4.31 6.20 -6.93
C HIS A 426 -3.85 7.57 -7.46
N GLU A 427 -2.60 8.01 -7.24
CA GLU A 427 -2.08 9.26 -7.80
C GLU A 427 -1.99 9.17 -9.32
N LEU A 428 -1.52 8.03 -9.83
CA LEU A 428 -1.53 7.77 -11.26
C LEU A 428 -2.97 7.76 -11.82
N GLY A 429 -3.91 7.19 -11.08
CA GLY A 429 -5.34 7.24 -11.43
C GLY A 429 -5.91 8.66 -11.45
N GLN A 430 -5.51 9.50 -10.49
CA GLN A 430 -5.91 10.91 -10.43
C GLN A 430 -5.33 11.71 -11.60
N HIS A 431 -4.10 11.41 -12.03
CA HIS A 431 -3.54 12.02 -13.22
C HIS A 431 -4.28 11.57 -14.49
N ALA A 432 -4.64 10.29 -14.61
CA ALA A 432 -5.30 9.75 -15.81
C ALA A 432 -6.78 10.18 -15.95
N PHE A 433 -7.52 10.28 -14.84
CA PHE A 433 -8.99 10.48 -14.84
C PHE A 433 -9.45 11.78 -14.16
N GLY A 434 -8.53 12.54 -13.57
CA GLY A 434 -8.82 13.72 -12.75
C GLY A 434 -8.87 13.39 -11.24
N GLU A 435 -8.70 14.41 -10.40
CA GLU A 435 -8.46 14.28 -8.96
C GLU A 435 -9.52 13.49 -8.18
N LYS A 436 -10.81 13.71 -8.50
CA LYS A 436 -11.92 13.06 -7.80
C LYS A 436 -12.22 11.69 -8.39
N LEU A 437 -12.35 11.63 -9.72
CA LEU A 437 -12.76 10.40 -10.41
C LEU A 437 -11.71 9.30 -10.29
N GLY A 438 -10.42 9.65 -10.44
CA GLY A 438 -9.32 8.69 -10.27
C GLY A 438 -9.30 8.06 -8.88
N LEU A 439 -9.55 8.86 -7.84
CA LEU A 439 -9.60 8.38 -6.46
C LEU A 439 -10.78 7.43 -6.22
N TYR A 440 -11.98 7.77 -6.69
CA TYR A 440 -13.18 6.92 -6.55
C TYR A 440 -13.10 5.61 -7.33
N ILE A 441 -12.36 5.56 -8.44
CA ILE A 441 -12.19 4.32 -9.22
C ILE A 441 -11.10 3.45 -8.61
N VAL A 442 -9.93 4.00 -8.29
CA VAL A 442 -8.74 3.22 -7.94
C VAL A 442 -8.73 2.80 -6.47
N VAL A 443 -9.07 3.69 -5.54
CA VAL A 443 -8.90 3.43 -4.10
C VAL A 443 -9.80 2.29 -3.60
N PRO A 444 -11.11 2.23 -3.92
CA PRO A 444 -11.95 1.13 -3.46
C PRO A 444 -11.43 -0.21 -3.96
N GLN A 445 -10.98 -0.26 -5.22
CA GLN A 445 -10.47 -1.46 -5.82
C GLN A 445 -9.17 -1.93 -5.18
N GLN A 446 -8.24 -1.00 -4.96
CA GLN A 446 -7.00 -1.27 -4.25
C GLN A 446 -7.28 -1.81 -2.85
N LEU A 447 -8.18 -1.18 -2.08
CA LEU A 447 -8.57 -1.68 -0.76
C LEU A 447 -9.12 -3.10 -0.77
N ILE A 448 -10.02 -3.40 -1.71
CA ILE A 448 -10.62 -4.72 -1.80
C ILE A 448 -9.54 -5.77 -2.09
N VAL A 449 -8.55 -5.46 -2.94
CA VAL A 449 -7.40 -6.35 -3.20
C VAL A 449 -6.60 -6.57 -1.92
N GLU A 450 -6.10 -5.50 -1.29
CA GLU A 450 -5.22 -5.61 -0.12
C GLU A 450 -5.93 -6.35 1.05
N VAL A 451 -7.19 -6.00 1.32
CA VAL A 451 -7.99 -6.63 2.39
C VAL A 451 -8.31 -8.09 2.04
N GLY A 452 -8.70 -8.36 0.80
CA GLY A 452 -9.02 -9.71 0.33
C GLY A 452 -7.81 -10.65 0.41
N VAL A 453 -6.64 -10.19 0.00
CA VAL A 453 -5.37 -10.93 0.11
C VAL A 453 -5.04 -11.23 1.57
N ASN A 454 -5.15 -10.23 2.44
CA ASN A 454 -4.88 -10.40 3.87
C ASN A 454 -5.83 -11.42 4.52
N ILE A 455 -7.10 -11.49 4.09
CA ILE A 455 -8.04 -12.53 4.54
C ILE A 455 -7.61 -13.91 4.01
N VAL A 456 -7.29 -14.04 2.72
CA VAL A 456 -6.84 -15.32 2.13
C VAL A 456 -5.58 -15.82 2.83
N TYR A 457 -4.63 -14.93 3.12
CA TYR A 457 -3.42 -15.23 3.87
C TYR A 457 -3.72 -15.71 5.30
N MET A 458 -4.66 -15.10 6.00
CA MET A 458 -5.08 -15.60 7.32
C MET A 458 -5.67 -17.02 7.23
N VAL A 459 -6.47 -17.30 6.20
CA VAL A 459 -7.02 -18.65 5.96
C VAL A 459 -5.90 -19.64 5.64
N THR A 460 -5.01 -19.35 4.69
CA THR A 460 -3.90 -20.22 4.30
C THR A 460 -2.93 -20.48 5.46
N GLY A 461 -2.55 -19.45 6.22
CA GLY A 461 -1.70 -19.61 7.39
C GLY A 461 -2.35 -20.48 8.47
N GLY A 462 -3.66 -20.29 8.70
CA GLY A 462 -4.43 -21.08 9.66
C GLY A 462 -4.58 -22.55 9.24
N THR A 463 -4.88 -22.83 7.97
CA THR A 463 -5.00 -24.20 7.45
C THR A 463 -3.65 -24.92 7.48
N SER A 464 -2.56 -24.25 7.11
CA SER A 464 -1.22 -24.81 7.19
C SER A 464 -0.79 -25.11 8.62
N LEU A 465 -1.04 -24.20 9.58
CA LEU A 465 -0.74 -24.45 10.99
C LEU A 465 -1.53 -25.63 11.56
N LYS A 466 -2.82 -25.72 11.22
CA LYS A 466 -3.66 -26.84 11.62
C LYS A 466 -3.08 -28.16 11.07
N LYS A 467 -2.69 -28.18 9.80
CA LYS A 467 -2.13 -29.38 9.16
C LYS A 467 -0.83 -29.83 9.83
N VAL A 468 0.05 -28.90 10.20
CA VAL A 468 1.27 -29.20 10.97
C VAL A 468 0.93 -29.89 12.30
N HIS A 469 -0.04 -29.35 13.05
CA HIS A 469 -0.47 -29.90 14.33
C HIS A 469 -1.07 -31.32 14.20
N ASP A 470 -1.96 -31.51 13.22
CA ASP A 470 -2.63 -32.79 12.96
C ASP A 470 -1.61 -33.87 12.55
N ASP A 471 -0.64 -33.53 11.68
CA ASP A 471 0.36 -34.47 11.18
C ASP A 471 1.44 -34.81 12.22
N GLU A 472 1.83 -33.86 13.09
CA GLU A 472 2.72 -34.14 14.22
C GLU A 472 2.05 -35.08 15.23
N SER A 473 0.78 -34.83 15.58
CA SER A 473 0.04 -35.64 16.55
C SER A 473 -0.18 -37.08 16.10
N THR A 474 -0.20 -37.34 14.79
CA THR A 474 -0.32 -38.70 14.22
C THR A 474 1.03 -39.44 14.12
N SER A 475 2.14 -38.71 14.23
CA SER A 475 3.51 -39.25 14.13
C SER A 475 4.14 -39.68 15.47
N ILE A 476 3.52 -39.28 16.59
CA ILE A 476 3.84 -39.68 17.97
C ILE A 476 2.92 -40.85 18.34
#